data_AF-A0A926IUT0-F1
#
_entry.id   AF-A0A926IUT0-F1
#
_cell.length_a   1.000
_cell.length_b   1.000
_cell.length_c   1.000
_cell.angle_alpha   90.00
_cell.angle_beta   90.00
_cell.angle_gamma   90.00
#
_symmetry.space_group_name_H-M   'P 1'
#
loop_
_entity.id
_entity.type
_entity.pdbx_description
1 polymer ?
#
loop_
_entity_poly.entity_id
_entity_poly.type
_entity_poly.pdbx_seq_one_letter_code
_entity_poly.pdbx_strand_id
1 'polypeptide(L)'
;MNGKVKFLWIYTAILFSFALILIIFAYLTQNNISKENEAINKNMSGYKANIESLTKENENLKQKLDELNTELADEKAKNEKYYEIEKNDNTEEIATVNETVKKAFDEFAKGNKKNAKNTVKDIDTAKTGDLQKYIIDKINE
;
A
#
# COMPACT_ATOMS: atom_id res chain seq x y z
N MET A 1 18.71 -86.75 -30.72
CA MET A 1 17.71 -86.00 -29.92
C MET A 1 16.37 -86.06 -30.64
N ASN A 2 15.35 -86.66 -30.02
CA ASN A 2 14.04 -86.94 -30.63
C ASN A 2 13.34 -85.62 -31.02
N GLY A 3 12.62 -85.57 -32.15
CA GLY A 3 12.08 -84.31 -32.71
C GLY A 3 11.22 -83.51 -31.72
N LYS A 4 10.49 -84.21 -30.85
CA LYS A 4 9.68 -83.62 -29.77
C LYS A 4 10.51 -82.85 -28.74
N VAL A 5 11.69 -83.35 -28.39
CA VAL A 5 12.60 -82.72 -27.41
C VAL A 5 13.22 -81.45 -27.99
N LYS A 6 13.60 -81.46 -29.29
CA LYS A 6 14.09 -80.26 -29.98
C LYS A 6 13.03 -79.16 -30.05
N PHE A 7 11.77 -79.53 -30.37
CA PHE A 7 10.66 -78.59 -30.41
C PHE A 7 10.39 -77.94 -29.04
N LEU A 8 10.43 -78.74 -27.97
CA LEU A 8 10.25 -78.25 -26.60
C LEU A 8 11.32 -77.21 -26.23
N TRP A 9 12.59 -77.48 -26.53
CA TRP A 9 13.70 -76.56 -26.26
C TRP A 9 13.60 -75.25 -27.05
N ILE A 10 13.19 -75.31 -28.32
CA ILE A 10 12.98 -74.12 -29.15
C ILE A 10 11.82 -73.28 -28.61
N TYR A 11 10.71 -73.91 -28.26
CA TYR A 11 9.55 -73.22 -27.68
C TYR A 11 9.90 -72.53 -26.36
N THR A 12 10.61 -73.22 -25.45
CA THR A 12 11.08 -72.65 -24.19
C THR A 12 12.03 -71.47 -24.41
N ALA A 13 12.94 -71.55 -25.38
CA ALA A 13 13.86 -70.46 -25.71
C ALA A 13 13.13 -69.22 -26.24
N ILE A 14 12.08 -69.40 -27.05
CA ILE A 14 11.24 -68.31 -27.55
C ILE A 14 10.47 -67.67 -26.40
N LEU A 15 9.82 -68.48 -25.56
CA LEU A 15 9.07 -68.00 -24.39
C LEU A 15 9.95 -67.20 -23.42
N PHE A 16 11.15 -67.70 -23.15
CA PHE A 16 12.11 -67.02 -22.29
C PHE A 16 12.56 -65.68 -22.89
N SER A 17 12.81 -65.64 -24.21
CA SER A 17 13.13 -64.40 -24.92
C SER A 17 12.01 -63.36 -24.81
N PHE A 18 10.75 -63.77 -24.99
CA PHE A 18 9.60 -62.88 -24.83
C PHE A 18 9.45 -62.36 -23.39
N ALA A 19 9.63 -63.23 -22.40
CA ALA A 19 9.59 -62.84 -20.99
C ALA A 19 10.68 -61.80 -20.66
N LEU A 20 11.89 -61.99 -21.19
CA LEU A 20 13.01 -61.07 -20.99
C LEU A 20 12.73 -59.70 -21.62
N ILE A 21 12.14 -59.67 -22.81
CA ILE A 21 11.71 -58.42 -23.46
C ILE A 21 10.66 -57.69 -22.60
N LEU A 22 9.65 -58.41 -22.09
CA LEU A 22 8.61 -57.82 -21.24
C LEU A 22 9.17 -57.25 -19.92
N ILE A 23 10.16 -57.92 -19.31
CA ILE A 23 10.84 -57.42 -18.10
C ILE A 23 11.59 -56.13 -18.40
N ILE A 24 12.30 -56.05 -19.53
CA ILE A 24 13.01 -54.83 -19.93
C ILE A 24 12.02 -53.69 -20.18
N PHE A 25 10.91 -53.95 -20.88
CA PHE A 25 9.86 -52.94 -21.08
C PHE A 25 9.27 -52.47 -19.75
N ALA A 26 8.93 -53.38 -18.85
CA ALA A 26 8.40 -53.02 -17.53
C ALA A 26 9.39 -52.15 -16.73
N TYR A 27 10.69 -52.49 -16.75
CA TYR A 27 11.74 -51.70 -16.10
C TYR A 27 11.88 -50.29 -16.69
N LEU A 28 11.90 -50.17 -18.03
CA LEU A 28 11.98 -48.88 -18.70
C LEU A 28 10.75 -48.01 -18.43
N THR A 29 9.55 -48.60 -18.46
CA THR A 29 8.31 -47.92 -18.12
C THR A 29 8.30 -47.47 -16.66
N GLN A 30 8.71 -48.32 -15.72
CA GLN A 30 8.78 -47.98 -14.30
C GLN A 30 9.77 -46.85 -14.03
N ASN A 31 10.94 -46.86 -14.68
CA ASN A 31 11.94 -45.81 -14.55
C ASN A 31 11.42 -44.45 -15.07
N ASN A 32 10.71 -44.44 -16.20
CA ASN A 32 10.10 -43.22 -16.73
C ASN A 32 9.00 -42.67 -15.81
N ILE A 33 8.13 -43.54 -15.29
CA ILE A 33 7.10 -43.15 -14.31
C ILE A 33 7.73 -42.58 -13.04
N SER A 34 8.83 -43.17 -12.56
CA SER A 34 9.54 -42.65 -11.38
C SER A 34 10.08 -41.25 -11.60
N LYS A 35 10.70 -40.99 -12.76
CA LYS A 35 11.22 -39.66 -13.11
C LYS A 35 10.10 -38.63 -13.27
N GLU A 36 8.97 -39.02 -13.86
CA GLU A 36 7.80 -38.15 -13.99
C GLU A 36 7.20 -37.81 -12.62
N ASN A 37 7.07 -38.79 -11.73
CA ASN A 37 6.62 -38.58 -10.36
C ASN A 37 7.56 -37.67 -9.55
N GLU A 38 8.88 -37.83 -9.70
CA GLU A 38 9.86 -36.91 -9.08
C GLU A 38 9.71 -35.48 -9.60
N ALA A 39 9.52 -35.30 -10.90
CA ALA A 39 9.31 -33.99 -11.50
C ALA A 39 7.99 -33.35 -11.01
N ILE A 40 6.90 -34.12 -10.94
CA ILE A 40 5.61 -33.68 -10.39
C ILE A 40 5.76 -33.27 -8.94
N ASN A 41 6.39 -34.11 -8.10
CA ASN A 41 6.60 -33.79 -6.67
C ASN A 41 7.43 -32.53 -6.46
N LYS A 42 8.48 -32.33 -7.29
CA LYS A 42 9.30 -31.13 -7.24
C LYS A 42 8.49 -29.89 -7.63
N ASN A 43 7.71 -29.96 -8.71
CA ASN A 43 6.84 -28.87 -9.15
C ASN A 43 5.77 -28.55 -8.10
N MET A 44 5.14 -29.58 -7.51
CA MET A 44 4.11 -29.42 -6.49
C MET A 44 4.65 -28.77 -5.22
N SER A 45 5.87 -29.14 -4.81
CA SER A 45 6.57 -28.49 -3.70
C SER A 45 6.87 -27.02 -3.99
N GLY A 46 7.29 -26.70 -5.23
CA GLY A 46 7.49 -25.33 -5.68
C GLY A 46 6.20 -24.50 -5.68
N TYR A 47 5.10 -25.07 -6.16
CA TYR A 47 3.79 -24.40 -6.12
C TYR A 47 3.30 -24.17 -4.70
N LYS A 48 3.50 -25.14 -3.79
CA LYS A 48 3.14 -24.95 -2.38
C LYS A 48 3.90 -23.79 -1.73
N ALA A 49 5.21 -23.69 -1.97
CA ALA A 49 6.03 -22.59 -1.46
C ALA A 49 5.58 -21.23 -2.03
N ASN A 50 5.25 -21.18 -3.33
CA ASN A 50 4.74 -19.97 -3.97
C ASN A 50 3.38 -19.56 -3.40
N ILE A 51 2.47 -20.51 -3.18
CA ILE A 51 1.16 -20.24 -2.56
C ILE A 51 1.36 -19.67 -1.15
N GLU A 52 2.19 -20.30 -0.32
CA GLU A 52 2.47 -19.80 1.03
C GLU A 52 3.07 -18.39 1.02
N SER A 53 3.98 -18.10 0.08
CA SER A 53 4.55 -16.77 -0.10
C SER A 53 3.49 -15.74 -0.50
N LEU A 54 2.65 -16.06 -1.49
CA LEU A 54 1.59 -15.17 -1.97
C LEU A 54 0.52 -14.95 -0.89
N THR A 55 0.18 -15.96 -0.09
CA THR A 55 -0.74 -15.81 1.03
C THR A 55 -0.20 -14.82 2.06
N LYS A 56 1.07 -14.94 2.45
CA LYS A 56 1.71 -13.99 3.39
C LYS A 56 1.78 -12.58 2.84
N GLU A 57 2.10 -12.42 1.56
CA GLU A 57 2.13 -11.11 0.91
C GLU A 57 0.74 -10.47 0.90
N ASN A 58 -0.30 -11.25 0.60
CA ASN A 58 -1.68 -10.78 0.59
C ASN A 58 -2.17 -10.38 2.00
N GLU A 59 -1.80 -11.15 3.04
CA GLU A 59 -2.08 -10.78 4.44
C GLU A 59 -1.40 -9.47 4.84
N ASN A 60 -0.13 -9.28 4.47
CA ASN A 60 0.61 -8.04 4.75
C ASN A 60 0.02 -6.84 4.00
N LEU A 61 -0.33 -7.01 2.72
CA LEU A 61 -0.99 -5.97 1.94
C LEU A 61 -2.34 -5.58 2.54
N LYS A 62 -3.11 -6.55 3.04
CA LYS A 62 -4.38 -6.29 3.72
C LYS A 62 -4.19 -5.49 5.00
N GLN A 63 -3.19 -5.83 5.83
CA GLN A 63 -2.85 -5.06 7.03
C GLN A 63 -2.47 -3.62 6.69
N LYS A 64 -1.60 -3.42 5.70
CA LYS A 64 -1.23 -2.06 5.24
C LYS A 64 -2.43 -1.28 4.74
N LEU A 65 -3.36 -1.92 4.03
CA LEU A 65 -4.56 -1.26 3.54
C LEU A 65 -5.45 -0.80 4.71
N ASP A 66 -5.59 -1.61 5.75
CA ASP A 66 -6.36 -1.26 6.96
C ASP A 66 -5.69 -0.11 7.75
N GLU A 67 -4.36 -0.11 7.86
CA GLU A 67 -3.58 0.99 8.45
C GLU A 67 -3.77 2.30 7.68
N LEU A 68 -3.56 2.28 6.35
CA LEU A 68 -3.74 3.45 5.48
C LEU A 68 -5.18 3.99 5.51
N ASN A 69 -6.18 3.12 5.57
CA ASN A 69 -7.58 3.54 5.69
C ASN A 69 -7.85 4.22 7.03
N THR A 70 -7.21 3.76 8.10
CA THR A 70 -7.31 4.37 9.44
C THR A 70 -6.64 5.75 9.47
N GLU A 71 -5.43 5.86 8.91
CA GLU A 71 -4.73 7.14 8.76
C GLU A 71 -5.54 8.14 7.93
N LEU A 72 -6.09 7.68 6.79
CA LEU A 72 -6.93 8.52 5.94
C LEU A 72 -8.20 9.01 6.66
N ALA A 73 -8.82 8.16 7.48
CA ALA A 73 -9.99 8.54 8.26
C ALA A 73 -9.64 9.58 9.33
N ASP A 74 -8.52 9.41 10.04
CA ASP A 74 -8.05 10.36 11.04
C ASP A 74 -7.66 11.71 10.41
N GLU A 75 -7.00 11.68 9.24
CA GLU A 75 -6.61 12.89 8.51
C GLU A 75 -7.82 13.63 7.93
N LYS A 76 -8.83 12.92 7.42
CA LYS A 76 -10.11 13.53 7.04
C LYS A 76 -10.82 14.17 8.23
N ALA A 77 -10.87 13.50 9.37
CA ALA A 77 -11.50 14.04 10.58
C ALA A 77 -10.77 15.29 11.10
N LYS A 78 -9.43 15.32 11.02
CA LYS A 78 -8.63 16.51 11.31
C LYS A 78 -8.93 17.64 10.33
N ASN A 79 -8.97 17.35 9.03
CA ASN A 79 -9.22 18.34 7.99
C ASN A 79 -10.64 18.94 8.09
N GLU A 80 -11.66 18.13 8.38
CA GLU A 80 -13.02 18.61 8.65
C GLU A 80 -13.06 19.55 9.86
N LYS A 81 -12.36 19.21 10.95
CA LYS A 81 -12.24 20.11 12.11
C LYS A 81 -11.55 21.43 11.77
N TYR A 82 -10.48 21.40 10.96
CA TYR A 82 -9.82 22.63 10.50
C TYR A 82 -10.76 23.48 9.64
N TYR A 83 -11.51 22.85 8.73
CA TYR A 83 -12.47 23.55 7.89
C TYR A 83 -13.64 24.15 8.69
N GLU A 84 -14.11 23.47 9.74
CA GLU A 84 -15.13 23.99 10.65
C GLU A 84 -14.63 25.17 11.50
N ILE A 85 -13.37 25.13 11.96
CA ILE A 85 -12.73 26.25 12.66
C ILE A 85 -12.57 27.45 11.72
N GLU A 86 -12.06 27.23 10.51
CA GLU A 86 -11.87 28.28 9.51
C GLU A 86 -13.20 28.92 9.07
N LYS A 87 -14.28 28.13 9.01
CA LYS A 87 -15.63 28.60 8.66
C LYS A 87 -16.34 29.33 9.80
N ASN A 88 -16.13 28.94 11.07
CA ASN A 88 -16.82 29.55 12.20
C ASN A 88 -16.19 30.86 12.70
N ASP A 89 -14.91 31.12 12.43
CA ASP A 89 -14.24 32.29 13.02
C ASP A 89 -14.16 33.55 12.12
N ASN A 90 -14.29 33.47 10.78
CA ASN A 90 -13.44 34.36 9.98
C ASN A 90 -13.96 34.98 8.65
N THR A 91 -15.26 35.15 8.37
CA THR A 91 -15.66 35.81 7.09
C THR A 91 -16.07 37.27 7.20
N GLU A 92 -17.01 37.65 8.07
CA GLU A 92 -17.39 39.06 8.25
C GLU A 92 -16.45 39.81 9.21
N GLU A 93 -15.99 39.14 10.26
CA GLU A 93 -15.11 39.73 11.27
C GLU A 93 -13.69 39.96 10.71
N ILE A 94 -13.14 39.06 9.88
CA ILE A 94 -11.87 39.32 9.17
C ILE A 94 -11.99 40.47 8.17
N ALA A 95 -13.10 40.59 7.46
CA ALA A 95 -13.28 41.67 6.49
C ALA A 95 -13.21 43.03 7.22
N THR A 96 -13.88 43.14 8.37
CA THR A 96 -13.84 44.34 9.21
C THR A 96 -12.48 44.57 9.86
N VAL A 97 -11.80 43.53 10.34
CA VAL A 97 -10.42 43.63 10.85
C VAL A 97 -9.46 44.10 9.75
N ASN A 98 -9.53 43.55 8.54
CA ASN A 98 -8.69 43.95 7.41
C ASN A 98 -8.91 45.40 7.00
N GLU A 99 -10.16 45.85 6.95
CA GLU A 99 -10.47 47.27 6.70
C GLU A 99 -9.92 48.18 7.79
N THR A 100 -10.02 47.75 9.04
CA THR A 100 -9.57 48.54 10.21
C THR A 100 -8.05 48.65 10.24
N VAL A 101 -7.34 47.53 10.00
CA VAL A 101 -5.87 47.49 9.90
C VAL A 101 -5.40 48.34 8.70
N LYS A 102 -6.09 48.28 7.56
CA LYS A 102 -5.75 49.10 6.39
C LYS A 102 -5.92 50.60 6.69
N LYS A 103 -7.03 51.01 7.29
CA LYS A 103 -7.26 52.42 7.70
C LYS A 103 -6.20 52.89 8.69
N ALA A 104 -5.83 52.07 9.66
CA ALA A 104 -4.81 52.40 10.64
C ALA A 104 -3.41 52.53 10.01
N PHE A 105 -3.07 51.66 9.07
CA PHE A 105 -1.82 51.73 8.32
C PHE A 105 -1.75 53.01 7.46
N ASP A 106 -2.84 53.40 6.80
CA ASP A 106 -2.91 54.64 6.03
C ASP A 106 -2.72 55.89 6.92
N GLU A 107 -3.31 55.91 8.11
CA GLU A 107 -3.09 56.98 9.10
C GLU A 107 -1.65 57.00 9.61
N PHE A 108 -1.05 55.83 9.86
CA PHE A 108 0.34 55.70 10.28
C PHE A 108 1.30 56.22 9.20
N ALA A 109 1.08 55.85 7.93
CA ALA A 109 1.86 56.28 6.78
C ALA A 109 1.77 57.80 6.54
N LYS A 110 0.64 58.42 6.87
CA LYS A 110 0.44 59.89 6.84
C LYS A 110 1.09 60.62 8.02
N GLY A 111 1.69 59.90 8.97
CA GLY A 111 2.30 60.46 10.18
C GLY A 111 1.33 60.67 11.35
N ASN A 112 0.05 60.30 11.20
CA ASN A 112 -0.99 60.42 12.22
C ASN A 112 -0.94 59.25 13.23
N LYS A 113 0.22 59.05 13.87
CA LYS A 113 0.49 57.89 14.75
C LYS A 113 -0.52 57.72 15.89
N LYS A 114 -1.03 58.82 16.45
CA LYS A 114 -2.04 58.78 17.52
C LYS A 114 -3.38 58.21 17.05
N ASN A 115 -3.81 58.59 15.84
CA ASN A 115 -5.03 58.05 15.25
C ASN A 115 -4.85 56.58 14.87
N ALA A 116 -3.71 56.23 14.27
CA ALA A 116 -3.40 54.84 13.93
C ALA A 116 -3.45 53.91 15.17
N LYS A 117 -2.80 54.30 16.27
CA LYS A 117 -2.85 53.55 17.55
C LYS A 117 -4.27 53.42 18.10
N ASN A 118 -5.07 54.48 18.02
CA ASN A 118 -6.46 54.43 18.47
C ASN A 118 -7.32 53.50 17.60
N THR A 119 -7.11 53.49 16.28
CA THR A 119 -7.89 52.66 15.33
C THR A 119 -7.67 51.17 15.53
N VAL A 120 -6.48 50.74 15.97
CA VAL A 120 -6.17 49.31 16.20
C VAL A 120 -6.37 48.84 17.65
N LYS A 121 -6.70 49.76 18.56
CA LYS A 121 -6.71 49.50 20.00
C LYS A 121 -7.70 48.40 20.42
N ASP A 122 -8.85 48.36 19.74
CA ASP A 122 -9.95 47.46 20.09
C ASP A 122 -10.01 46.21 19.18
N ILE A 123 -8.98 45.98 18.36
CA ILE A 123 -8.88 44.78 17.53
C ILE A 123 -8.55 43.58 18.42
N ASP A 124 -9.39 42.56 18.37
CA ASP A 124 -9.10 41.28 19.00
C ASP A 124 -7.96 40.56 18.27
N THR A 125 -6.76 40.61 18.86
CA THR A 125 -5.55 39.99 18.29
C THR A 125 -5.64 38.46 18.19
N ALA A 126 -6.53 37.81 18.93
CA ALA A 126 -6.78 36.37 18.80
C ALA A 126 -7.46 36.02 17.46
N LYS A 127 -8.10 37.01 16.81
CA LYS A 127 -8.78 36.88 15.51
C LYS A 127 -7.97 37.45 14.35
N THR A 128 -6.70 37.79 14.58
CA THR A 128 -5.79 38.34 13.56
C THR A 128 -4.85 37.28 13.02
N GLY A 129 -4.63 37.28 11.70
CA GLY A 129 -3.55 36.52 11.09
C GLY A 129 -2.19 37.18 11.29
N ASP A 130 -1.12 36.47 10.89
CA ASP A 130 0.27 36.90 11.12
C ASP A 130 0.58 38.29 10.54
N LEU A 131 0.03 38.61 9.36
CA LEU A 131 0.26 39.90 8.71
C LEU A 131 -0.40 41.07 9.45
N GLN A 132 -1.64 40.90 9.89
CA GLN A 132 -2.39 41.90 10.64
C GLN A 132 -1.70 42.18 11.98
N LYS A 133 -1.25 41.12 12.65
CA LYS A 133 -0.51 41.22 13.92
C LYS A 133 0.79 42.01 13.76
N TYR A 134 1.57 41.72 12.72
CA TYR A 134 2.79 42.47 12.40
C TYR A 134 2.52 43.97 12.20
N ILE A 135 1.44 44.32 11.47
CA ILE A 135 1.09 45.72 11.22
C ILE A 135 0.65 46.42 12.52
N ILE A 136 -0.17 45.76 13.34
CA ILE A 136 -0.64 46.30 14.63
C ILE A 136 0.54 46.54 15.57
N ASP A 137 1.47 45.60 15.68
CA ASP A 137 2.68 45.73 16.49
C ASP A 137 3.51 46.93 16.02
N LYS A 138 3.67 47.10 14.70
CA LYS A 138 4.41 48.24 14.13
C LYS A 138 3.75 49.59 14.37
N ILE A 139 2.41 49.63 14.39
CA ILE A 139 1.65 50.83 14.70
C ILE A 139 1.80 51.19 16.19
N ASN A 140 1.92 50.18 17.06
CA ASN A 140 1.98 50.32 18.52
C ASN A 140 3.38 50.61 19.07
N GLU A 141 4.45 50.30 18.35
CA GLU A 141 5.82 50.82 18.58
C GLU A 141 5.85 52.36 18.71
#